data_AF-A0AA40EBJ0-F1
#
_entry.id   AF-A0AA40EBJ0-F1
#
_cell.length_a   1.000
_cell.length_b   1.000
_cell.length_c   1.000
_cell.angle_alpha   90.00
_cell.angle_beta   90.00
_cell.angle_gamma   90.00
#
_symmetry.space_group_name_H-M   'P 1'
#
loop_
_entity.id
_entity.type
_entity.pdbx_description
1 polymer ?
#
loop_
_entity_poly.entity_id
_entity_poly.type
_entity_poly.pdbx_seq_one_letter_code
_entity_poly.pdbx_strand_id
1 'polypeptide(L)'
;MVFDVCNSISSWECQTQASHRNDSWQLVYGDPLLDQLDIHKVVHHRLFRESCYNHQGNYVKDLSQVGRDLKDTIIIDNSPTSYIFHPQHAVPISSWFSDAHDNELLDLIPVLEDLAGSNVQDVSLVLDVTL
;
A
#
# COMPACT_ATOMS: atom_id res chain seq x y z
N MET A 1 -7.16 -5.12 -0.97
CA MET A 1 -5.70 -4.95 -0.79
C MET A 1 -5.16 -4.19 -1.99
N VAL A 2 -4.88 -2.90 -1.82
CA VAL A 2 -4.21 -2.09 -2.84
C VAL A 2 -2.72 -2.36 -2.68
N PHE A 3 -2.15 -3.23 -3.51
CA PHE A 3 -0.70 -3.29 -3.66
C PHE A 3 -0.29 -2.06 -4.47
N ASP A 4 0.35 -1.11 -3.81
CA ASP A 4 0.99 0.00 -4.50
C ASP A 4 2.46 0.05 -4.09
N VAL A 5 3.31 -0.11 -5.12
CA VAL A 5 4.78 -0.09 -5.10
C VAL A 5 5.33 1.33 -4.83
N CYS A 6 4.50 2.26 -4.34
CA CYS A 6 4.90 3.65 -4.16
C CYS A 6 6.05 3.87 -3.15
N ASN A 7 6.30 2.95 -2.21
CA ASN A 7 7.35 3.12 -1.19
C ASN A 7 8.63 2.32 -1.37
N SER A 8 8.69 1.34 -2.27
CA SER A 8 9.96 0.64 -2.53
C SER A 8 10.88 1.41 -3.47
N ILE A 9 10.38 2.44 -4.15
CA ILE A 9 11.15 3.27 -5.10
C ILE A 9 11.74 4.52 -4.42
N SER A 10 11.21 4.95 -3.27
CA SER A 10 11.64 6.19 -2.60
C SER A 10 13.05 6.12 -1.99
N SER A 11 13.58 4.94 -1.65
CA SER A 11 14.95 4.81 -1.13
C SER A 11 16.04 4.75 -2.21
N TRP A 12 15.72 4.40 -3.45
CA TRP A 12 16.70 4.35 -4.55
C TRP A 12 16.81 5.65 -5.35
N GLU A 13 15.81 6.54 -5.28
CA GLU A 13 15.77 7.78 -6.07
C GLU A 13 16.45 9.00 -5.39
N CYS A 14 16.96 8.89 -4.16
CA CYS A 14 17.62 10.02 -3.48
C CYS A 14 19.05 10.35 -4.00
N GLN A 15 19.52 9.73 -5.09
CA GLN A 15 20.88 9.96 -5.61
C GLN A 15 21.01 10.27 -7.11
N THR A 16 19.93 10.33 -7.90
CA THR A 16 20.08 10.69 -9.33
C THR A 16 19.04 11.71 -9.80
N GLN A 17 19.42 12.99 -9.62
CA GLN A 17 19.04 14.15 -10.43
C GLN A 17 17.67 14.10 -11.15
N ALA A 18 16.63 14.57 -10.47
CA ALA A 18 15.36 14.93 -11.08
C ALA A 18 15.51 16.22 -11.91
N SER A 19 15.95 16.09 -13.16
CA SER A 19 15.61 17.06 -14.19
C SER A 19 15.38 16.34 -15.52
N HIS A 20 14.12 16.38 -15.98
CA HIS A 20 13.63 15.97 -17.30
C HIS A 20 13.50 14.46 -17.61
N ARG A 21 12.26 13.93 -17.44
CA ARG A 21 11.43 13.16 -18.43
C ARG A 21 10.67 11.94 -17.85
N ASN A 22 9.34 12.02 -18.02
CA ASN A 22 8.36 11.02 -18.45
C ASN A 22 8.03 9.78 -17.58
N ASP A 23 6.77 9.70 -17.13
CA ASP A 23 5.69 8.71 -17.36
C ASP A 23 5.99 7.22 -17.70
N SER A 24 7.24 6.78 -17.82
CA SER A 24 7.59 5.44 -18.30
C SER A 24 7.87 4.42 -17.21
N TRP A 25 8.17 4.82 -15.97
CA TRP A 25 8.71 3.88 -14.98
C TRP A 25 7.69 2.88 -14.43
N GLN A 26 6.40 3.21 -14.44
CA GLN A 26 5.39 2.32 -13.84
C GLN A 26 5.04 1.14 -14.74
N LEU A 27 4.89 1.40 -16.03
CA LEU A 27 4.69 0.36 -17.04
C LEU A 27 5.99 -0.42 -17.30
N VAL A 28 7.16 0.21 -17.13
CA VAL A 28 8.46 -0.43 -17.40
C VAL A 28 9.00 -1.20 -16.20
N TYR A 29 8.64 -0.82 -14.98
CA TYR A 29 9.14 -1.47 -13.75
C TYR A 29 8.01 -2.10 -12.92
N GLY A 30 6.98 -1.32 -12.59
CA GLY A 30 5.88 -1.76 -11.71
C GLY A 30 5.12 -2.96 -12.29
N ASP A 31 4.70 -2.87 -13.54
CA ASP A 31 3.96 -3.94 -14.21
C ASP A 31 4.76 -5.24 -14.38
N PRO A 32 6.00 -5.23 -14.92
CA PRO A 32 6.81 -6.44 -15.06
C PRO A 32 7.17 -7.10 -13.72
N LEU A 33 7.31 -6.31 -12.65
CA LEU A 33 7.55 -6.83 -11.31
C LEU A 33 6.29 -7.52 -10.77
N LEU A 34 5.13 -6.86 -10.84
CA LEU A 34 3.86 -7.44 -10.42
C LEU A 34 3.48 -8.67 -11.25
N ASP A 35 3.87 -8.74 -12.52
CA ASP A 35 3.63 -9.92 -13.35
C ASP A 35 4.43 -11.15 -12.90
N GLN A 36 5.59 -10.95 -12.27
CA GLN A 36 6.38 -12.02 -11.67
C GLN A 36 5.87 -12.42 -10.28
N LEU A 37 5.38 -11.46 -9.49
CA LEU A 37 4.90 -11.71 -8.13
C LEU A 37 3.48 -12.29 -8.10
N ASP A 38 2.57 -11.72 -8.88
CA ASP A 38 1.15 -12.12 -8.92
C ASP A 38 0.91 -13.26 -9.92
N ILE A 39 1.50 -14.42 -9.62
CA ILE A 39 1.38 -15.64 -10.44
C ILE A 39 -0.05 -16.21 -10.45
N HIS A 40 -0.84 -15.89 -9.41
CA HIS A 40 -2.22 -16.36 -9.26
C HIS A 40 -3.26 -15.35 -9.74
N LYS A 41 -2.84 -14.16 -10.21
CA LYS A 41 -3.72 -13.10 -10.72
C LYS A 41 -4.78 -12.67 -9.70
N VAL A 42 -4.37 -12.53 -8.44
CA VAL A 42 -5.25 -12.10 -7.33
C VAL A 42 -5.34 -10.57 -7.20
N VAL A 43 -4.42 -9.81 -7.82
CA VAL A 43 -4.46 -8.36 -7.84
C VAL A 43 -5.50 -7.87 -8.85
N HIS A 44 -6.53 -7.17 -8.37
CA HIS A 44 -7.65 -6.71 -9.20
C HIS A 44 -7.36 -5.39 -9.93
N HIS A 45 -6.61 -4.50 -9.28
CA HIS A 45 -6.26 -3.18 -9.82
C HIS A 45 -4.83 -2.84 -9.43
N ARG A 46 -4.11 -2.20 -10.35
CA ARG A 46 -2.76 -1.69 -10.14
C ARG A 46 -2.84 -0.17 -10.14
N LEU A 47 -2.57 0.43 -9.00
CA LEU A 47 -2.51 1.88 -8.82
C LEU A 47 -1.05 2.25 -8.58
N PHE A 48 -0.66 3.39 -9.12
CA PHE A 48 0.72 3.87 -9.08
C PHE A 48 0.75 5.36 -8.71
N ARG A 49 1.93 6.00 -8.89
CA ARG A 49 2.22 7.33 -8.34
C ARG A 49 1.27 8.44 -8.80
N GLU A 50 0.72 8.39 -10.02
CA GLU A 50 -0.25 9.39 -10.52
C GLU A 50 -1.63 9.21 -9.90
N SER A 51 -1.90 8.05 -9.29
CA SER A 51 -3.11 7.82 -8.50
C SER A 51 -3.00 8.41 -7.09
N CYS A 52 -1.79 8.79 -6.65
CA CYS A 52 -1.57 9.39 -5.34
C CYS A 52 -1.95 10.88 -5.34
N TYR A 53 -2.54 11.32 -4.23
CA TYR A 53 -2.81 12.72 -3.96
C TYR A 53 -1.54 13.42 -3.45
N ASN A 54 -1.12 14.49 -4.12
CA ASN A 54 0.02 15.29 -3.66
C ASN A 54 -0.42 16.23 -2.53
N HIS A 55 -0.08 15.86 -1.28
CA HIS A 55 -0.33 16.66 -0.10
C HIS A 55 0.98 17.22 0.46
N GLN A 56 1.21 18.52 0.26
CA GLN A 56 2.39 19.23 0.79
C GLN A 56 3.72 18.60 0.36
N GLY A 57 3.80 18.10 -0.87
CA GLY A 57 5.00 17.44 -1.41
C GLY A 57 5.10 15.95 -1.07
N ASN A 58 4.15 15.40 -0.31
CA ASN A 58 4.06 13.96 -0.03
C ASN A 58 3.02 13.29 -0.93
N TYR A 59 3.29 12.06 -1.34
CA TYR A 59 2.34 11.22 -2.07
C TYR A 59 1.48 10.46 -1.07
N VAL A 60 0.23 10.89 -0.94
CA VAL A 60 -0.77 10.30 -0.03
C VAL A 60 -1.72 9.44 -0.84
N LYS A 61 -1.99 8.23 -0.33
CA LYS A 61 -2.92 7.26 -0.91
C LYS A 61 -4.29 7.49 -0.28
N ASP A 62 -5.07 8.38 -0.89
CA ASP A 62 -6.42 8.70 -0.41
C ASP A 62 -7.39 7.55 -0.73
N LEU A 63 -7.72 6.75 0.29
CA LEU A 63 -8.60 5.59 0.15
C LEU A 63 -10.02 5.94 -0.30
N SER A 64 -10.47 7.18 -0.07
CA SER A 64 -11.79 7.65 -0.53
C SER A 64 -11.89 7.67 -2.06
N GLN A 65 -10.77 7.71 -2.77
CA GLN A 65 -10.71 7.74 -4.23
C GLN A 65 -10.65 6.35 -4.87
N VAL A 66 -10.56 5.27 -4.08
CA VAL A 66 -10.45 3.88 -4.59
C VAL A 66 -11.78 3.33 -5.09
N GLY A 67 -12.90 4.03 -4.83
CA GLY A 67 -14.24 3.64 -5.30
C GLY A 67 -14.83 2.44 -4.55
N ARG A 68 -14.41 2.23 -3.29
CA ARG A 68 -14.90 1.19 -2.38
C ARG A 68 -15.36 1.83 -1.07
N ASP A 69 -16.25 1.17 -0.35
CA ASP A 69 -16.67 1.64 0.98
C ASP A 69 -15.47 1.58 1.95
N LEU A 70 -15.22 2.67 2.68
CA LEU A 70 -14.09 2.75 3.61
C LEU A 70 -14.22 1.72 4.73
N LYS A 71 -15.44 1.42 5.17
CA LYS A 71 -15.69 0.41 6.22
C LYS A 71 -15.19 -1.00 5.85
N ASP A 72 -14.99 -1.26 4.55
CA ASP A 72 -14.52 -2.53 4.01
C ASP A 72 -13.12 -2.40 3.38
N THR A 73 -12.43 -1.28 3.60
CA THR A 73 -11.15 -0.95 2.95
C THR A 73 -10.05 -0.72 3.98
N ILE A 74 -8.94 -1.43 3.80
CA ILE A 74 -7.71 -1.28 4.57
C ILE A 74 -6.53 -0.98 3.64
N ILE A 75 -5.49 -0.38 4.20
CA ILE A 75 -4.18 -0.17 3.57
C ILE A 75 -3.08 -0.82 4.42
N ILE A 76 -2.17 -1.54 3.76
CA ILE A 76 -0.96 -2.07 4.38
C ILE A 76 0.20 -1.31 3.74
N ASP A 77 0.97 -0.57 4.53
CA ASP A 77 2.04 0.28 4.02
C ASP A 77 3.11 0.50 5.10
N ASN A 78 4.35 0.65 4.67
CA ASN A 78 5.51 0.87 5.52
C ASN A 78 5.81 2.37 5.79
N SER A 79 5.03 3.30 5.23
CA SER A 79 5.16 4.73 5.48
C SER A 79 3.87 5.35 6.04
N PRO A 80 3.91 5.85 7.29
CA PRO A 80 2.78 6.57 7.90
C PRO A 80 2.25 7.76 7.10
N THR A 81 3.15 8.44 6.37
CA THR A 81 2.77 9.59 5.55
C THR A 81 1.84 9.18 4.39
N SER A 82 1.97 7.94 3.89
CA SER A 82 1.19 7.48 2.73
C SER A 82 -0.29 7.27 3.05
N TYR A 83 -0.67 7.08 4.31
CA TYR A 83 -2.06 6.89 4.74
C TYR A 83 -2.54 7.95 5.74
N ILE A 84 -1.91 9.13 5.76
CA ILE A 84 -2.20 10.19 6.73
C ILE A 84 -3.67 10.65 6.75
N PHE A 85 -4.42 10.45 5.65
CA PHE A 85 -5.85 10.78 5.60
C PHE A 85 -6.76 9.70 6.20
N HIS A 86 -6.28 8.46 6.33
CA HIS A 86 -7.05 7.31 6.80
C HIS A 86 -6.24 6.42 7.76
N PRO A 87 -5.63 6.97 8.83
CA PRO A 87 -4.79 6.19 9.74
C PRO A 87 -5.53 5.03 10.42
N GLN A 88 -6.82 5.19 10.69
CA GLN A 88 -7.68 4.16 11.27
C GLN A 88 -7.98 2.98 10.33
N HIS A 89 -7.64 3.10 9.05
CA HIS A 89 -7.74 2.02 8.06
C HIS A 89 -6.38 1.38 7.74
N ALA A 90 -5.32 1.80 8.43
CA ALA A 90 -3.96 1.38 8.14
C ALA A 90 -3.52 0.23 9.05
N VAL A 91 -2.90 -0.78 8.44
CA VAL A 91 -2.10 -1.79 9.11
C VAL A 91 -0.63 -1.48 8.78
N PRO A 92 0.10 -0.84 9.70
CA PRO A 92 1.52 -0.56 9.47
C PRO A 92 2.29 -1.86 9.31
N ILE A 93 3.22 -1.89 8.36
CA ILE A 93 4.15 -3.01 8.17
C ILE A 93 5.59 -2.49 8.15
N SER A 94 6.56 -3.28 8.58
CA SER A 94 7.96 -2.87 8.54
C SER A 94 8.48 -2.81 7.10
N SER A 95 9.53 -2.00 6.93
CA SER A 95 10.28 -2.00 5.68
C SER A 95 11.12 -3.28 5.58
N TRP A 96 11.01 -3.97 4.45
CA TRP A 96 11.79 -5.17 4.17
C TRP A 96 13.15 -4.84 3.55
N PHE A 97 14.22 -5.45 4.06
CA PHE A 97 15.60 -5.21 3.62
C PHE A 97 16.37 -6.52 3.31
N SER A 98 15.78 -7.40 2.51
CA SER A 98 16.41 -8.67 2.10
C SER A 98 16.69 -9.66 3.23
N ASP A 99 15.96 -9.60 4.34
CA ASP A 99 16.02 -10.63 5.38
C ASP A 99 15.23 -11.86 4.93
N ALA A 100 15.92 -13.01 4.91
CA ALA A 100 15.34 -14.31 4.57
C ALA A 100 14.51 -14.92 5.70
N HIS A 101 14.61 -14.37 6.92
CA HIS A 101 13.84 -14.79 8.09
C HIS A 101 12.66 -13.85 8.39
N ASP A 102 12.41 -12.85 7.53
CA ASP A 102 11.24 -11.99 7.63
C ASP A 102 9.97 -12.82 7.46
N ASN A 103 9.04 -12.68 8.41
CA ASN A 103 7.76 -13.36 8.40
C ASN A 103 6.58 -12.39 8.50
N GLU A 104 6.78 -11.07 8.36
CA GLU A 104 5.73 -10.10 8.71
C GLU A 104 4.45 -10.29 7.89
N LEU A 105 4.58 -10.59 6.59
CA LEU A 105 3.42 -10.87 5.74
C LEU A 105 2.67 -12.15 6.17
N LEU A 106 3.37 -13.16 6.68
CA LEU A 106 2.76 -14.38 7.21
C LEU A 106 2.05 -14.11 8.54
N ASP A 107 2.68 -13.32 9.39
CA ASP A 107 2.13 -12.93 10.70
C ASP A 107 0.89 -12.03 10.56
N LEU A 108 0.71 -11.35 9.42
CA LEU A 108 -0.50 -10.59 9.11
C LEU A 108 -1.70 -11.46 8.71
N ILE A 109 -1.50 -12.71 8.28
CA ILE A 109 -2.59 -13.56 7.76
C ILE A 109 -3.75 -13.69 8.76
N PRO A 110 -3.54 -14.02 10.05
CA PRO A 110 -4.64 -14.18 11.00
C PRO A 110 -5.44 -12.89 11.18
N VAL A 111 -4.77 -11.73 11.21
CA VAL A 111 -5.43 -10.42 11.32
C VAL A 111 -6.29 -10.15 10.08
N LEU A 112 -5.80 -10.49 8.88
CA LEU A 112 -6.56 -10.33 7.64
C LEU A 112 -7.77 -11.26 7.58
N GLU A 113 -7.64 -12.50 8.09
CA GLU A 113 -8.75 -13.44 8.20
C GLU A 113 -9.82 -12.94 9.18
N ASP A 114 -9.42 -12.42 10.34
CA ASP A 114 -10.33 -11.84 11.33
C ASP A 114 -11.08 -10.62 10.77
N LEU A 115 -10.38 -9.71 10.08
CA LEU A 115 -10.99 -8.54 9.43
C LEU A 115 -11.96 -8.92 8.30
N ALA A 116 -11.72 -10.03 7.60
CA ALA A 116 -12.59 -10.55 6.56
C ALA A 116 -13.82 -11.29 7.11
N GLY A 117 -13.89 -11.52 8.43
CA GLY A 117 -14.99 -12.20 9.09
C GLY A 117 -16.33 -11.48 8.92
N SER A 118 -17.41 -12.24 8.73
CA SER A 118 -18.76 -11.69 8.50
C SER A 118 -19.34 -10.87 9.67
N ASN A 119 -18.71 -10.94 10.85
CA ASN A 119 -19.06 -10.18 12.04
C ASN A 119 -18.41 -8.79 12.09
N VAL A 120 -17.44 -8.50 11.22
CA VAL A 120 -16.81 -7.18 11.11
C VAL A 120 -17.66 -6.32 10.17
N GLN A 121 -18.32 -5.29 10.73
CA GLN A 121 -19.14 -4.36 9.94
C GLN A 121 -18.36 -3.14 9.46
N ASP A 122 -17.27 -2.81 10.16
CA ASP A 122 -16.38 -1.70 9.86
C ASP A 122 -14.98 -2.05 10.36
N VAL A 123 -14.04 -2.16 9.42
CA VAL A 123 -12.64 -2.50 9.71
C VAL A 123 -11.95 -1.43 10.56
N SER A 124 -12.37 -0.17 10.50
CA SER A 124 -11.76 0.90 11.28
C SER A 124 -12.00 0.74 12.78
N LEU A 125 -13.14 0.16 13.17
CA LEU A 125 -13.45 -0.10 14.59
C LEU A 125 -12.59 -1.20 15.20
N VAL A 126 -12.04 -2.09 14.37
CA VAL A 126 -11.15 -3.18 14.80
C VAL A 126 -9.70 -2.70 14.82
N LEU A 127 -9.31 -1.87 13.86
CA LEU A 127 -7.95 -1.38 13.70
C LEU A 127 -7.63 -0.13 14.53
N ASP A 128 -8.63 0.61 14.98
CA ASP A 128 -8.43 1.79 15.81
C ASP A 128 -7.91 1.42 17.21
N VAL A 129 -6.59 1.60 17.39
CA VAL A 129 -5.87 1.38 18.64
C VAL A 129 -5.86 2.60 19.56
N THR A 130 -6.65 3.65 19.27
CA THR A 130 -6.74 4.86 20.11
C THR A 130 -7.81 4.83 21.21
N LEU A 131 -8.37 3.64 21.50
CA LEU A 131 -9.30 3.40 22.61
C LEU A 131 -8.61 3.22 23.98
#